data_AF-A0A353WYR7-F1
#
_entry.id   AF-A0A353WYR7-F1
#
_cell.length_a   1.000
_cell.length_b   1.000
_cell.length_c   1.000
_cell.angle_alpha   90.00
_cell.angle_beta   90.00
_cell.angle_gamma   90.00
#
_symmetry.space_group_name_H-M   'P 1'
#
loop_
_entity.id
_entity.type
_entity.pdbx_description
1 polymer ?
#
loop_
_entity_poly.entity_id
_entity_poly.type
_entity_poly.pdbx_seq_one_letter_code
_entity_poly.pdbx_strand_id
1 'polypeptide(L)'
;MDLSKLTVFRSSAGSGKTFQLAKSYVKLALENPQAFRHILAITFTNKATREMKERILRFLHDLSQGDNPTLLATLREELDKSPEAIQHEAKMVLSNILHQYSQFSISTIDSFFQKIIKSFAKELKLLGTFRIELDENKVRQLLIDNLMLELGQNKNLTSWVMRFVENNIESGRNWDIRKDIDNLSKEIFSESYKKIQALQAPPTDKDRNNFLGFLVKSIKSFENDMSDLAEQGIQIIQNHGLELHDFSYKDKSAPSYFFKIKEGEEYEYKTRVQNALENENAWYSKKSEKATIIQKALHNGLQETLEKTVEYYDRNYKDYNSANICLQQYFAYGILSDLQRKLAEYREEEDVMLISDTNVFLKGIIADNEAPFIYEKTGSRYHHFLLDEFQDTSAYQWENLKPLVENSLSETGRQNLAVGDEKQSIYRWRGGDWELLASKLGKEISDEQITFLNLTTNWRSHKGIIQFNNSLFEIFPKILETLYLKKVEEGALAPGLFFESIYQNSLQDISESMKSADKGYVEINFLEKGLTKDELLDATYNKTIEQIVQLQKQGVAPKDIAILVRNNREGSQLVNHLLQYQQSPKAVPGINYNVLSNDSLLLSASPAIRLLVNAIR
;
A
#
# COMPACT_ATOMS: atom_id res chain seq x y z
N MET A 1 -1.93 -3.43 -43.58
CA MET A 1 -1.30 -4.37 -42.63
C MET A 1 -2.00 -4.15 -41.31
N ASP A 2 -2.47 -5.21 -40.67
CA ASP A 2 -3.10 -5.08 -39.35
C ASP A 2 -2.01 -4.64 -38.35
N LEU A 3 -2.20 -3.48 -37.73
CA LEU A 3 -1.27 -2.94 -36.75
C LEU A 3 -1.28 -3.83 -35.51
N SER A 4 -0.11 -4.08 -34.93
CA SER A 4 -0.02 -4.79 -33.65
C SER A 4 -0.63 -3.95 -32.54
N LYS A 5 -1.38 -4.60 -31.65
CA LYS A 5 -2.13 -3.92 -30.57
C LYS A 5 -1.83 -4.53 -29.21
N LEU A 6 -1.86 -3.68 -28.19
CA LEU A 6 -1.99 -4.06 -26.79
C LEU A 6 -3.48 -4.15 -26.44
N THR A 7 -3.96 -5.38 -26.29
CA THR A 7 -5.32 -5.62 -25.78
C THR A 7 -5.27 -5.63 -24.27
N VAL A 8 -6.06 -4.76 -23.63
CA VAL A 8 -6.15 -4.64 -22.18
C VAL A 8 -7.52 -5.12 -21.72
N PHE A 9 -7.57 -6.30 -21.08
CA PHE A 9 -8.78 -6.78 -20.43
C PHE A 9 -8.88 -6.21 -19.02
N ARG A 10 -9.77 -5.24 -18.85
CA ARG A 10 -10.22 -4.79 -17.52
C ARG A 10 -11.32 -5.74 -17.09
N SER A 11 -11.14 -6.44 -15.98
CA SER A 11 -12.11 -7.47 -15.64
C SER A 11 -12.32 -7.69 -14.16
N SER A 12 -13.57 -7.62 -13.76
CA SER A 12 -14.02 -7.84 -12.39
C SER A 12 -13.72 -9.26 -11.88
N ALA A 13 -13.78 -9.47 -10.57
CA ALA A 13 -13.44 -10.74 -9.95
C ALA A 13 -14.22 -11.93 -10.52
N GLY A 14 -13.53 -13.02 -10.85
CA GLY A 14 -14.17 -14.24 -11.37
C GLY A 14 -14.64 -14.17 -12.83
N SER A 15 -14.22 -13.16 -13.59
CA SER A 15 -14.60 -12.98 -15.01
C SER A 15 -13.89 -13.91 -16.01
N GLY A 16 -12.89 -14.68 -15.55
CA GLY A 16 -12.09 -15.56 -16.41
C GLY A 16 -10.79 -14.95 -16.94
N LYS A 17 -10.24 -13.88 -16.34
CA LYS A 17 -8.94 -13.28 -16.71
C LYS A 17 -7.83 -14.31 -17.00
N THR A 18 -7.60 -15.22 -16.05
CA THR A 18 -6.54 -16.24 -16.16
C THR A 18 -6.83 -17.29 -17.23
N PHE A 19 -8.11 -17.59 -17.49
CA PHE A 19 -8.52 -18.43 -18.61
C PHE A 19 -8.20 -17.74 -19.94
N GLN A 20 -8.57 -16.47 -20.07
CA GLN A 20 -8.33 -15.69 -21.29
C GLN A 20 -6.84 -15.58 -21.60
N LEU A 21 -6.00 -15.28 -20.60
CA LEU A 21 -4.56 -15.17 -20.78
C LEU A 21 -3.91 -16.51 -21.17
N ALA A 22 -4.30 -17.61 -20.53
CA ALA A 22 -3.83 -18.95 -20.90
C ALA A 22 -4.32 -19.37 -22.30
N LYS A 23 -5.56 -19.05 -22.68
CA LYS A 23 -6.08 -19.27 -24.03
C LYS A 23 -5.27 -18.49 -25.06
N SER A 24 -5.01 -17.21 -24.83
CA SER A 24 -4.19 -16.37 -25.71
C SER A 24 -2.76 -16.90 -25.86
N TYR A 25 -2.14 -17.39 -24.77
CA TYR A 25 -0.85 -18.07 -24.85
C TYR A 25 -0.92 -19.27 -25.79
N VAL A 26 -1.89 -20.16 -25.59
CA VAL A 26 -2.06 -21.38 -26.39
C VAL A 26 -2.33 -21.04 -27.85
N LYS A 27 -3.19 -20.06 -28.13
CA LYS A 27 -3.47 -19.56 -29.49
C LYS A 27 -2.18 -19.19 -30.22
N LEU A 28 -1.35 -18.34 -29.61
CA LEU A 28 -0.07 -17.91 -30.16
C LEU A 28 0.90 -19.09 -30.33
N ALA A 29 0.95 -19.98 -29.35
CA ALA A 29 1.83 -21.15 -29.40
C ALA A 29 1.43 -22.13 -30.52
N LEU A 30 0.16 -22.17 -30.92
CA LEU A 30 -0.36 -23.02 -31.99
C LEU A 30 -0.17 -22.45 -33.40
N GLU A 31 0.36 -21.23 -33.56
CA GLU A 31 0.69 -20.68 -34.88
C GLU A 31 1.76 -21.52 -35.56
N ASN A 32 2.82 -21.90 -34.81
CA ASN A 32 3.82 -22.87 -35.21
C ASN A 32 4.45 -23.57 -33.97
N PRO A 33 4.99 -24.80 -34.10
CA PRO A 33 5.49 -25.59 -32.96
C PRO A 33 6.61 -24.96 -32.11
N GLN A 34 7.28 -23.90 -32.59
CA GLN A 34 8.37 -23.22 -31.88
C GLN A 34 7.98 -21.83 -31.37
N ALA A 35 6.76 -21.35 -31.65
CA ALA A 35 6.30 -20.01 -31.30
C ALA A 35 6.38 -19.74 -29.79
N PHE A 36 6.18 -20.75 -28.95
CA PHE A 36 6.23 -20.65 -27.48
C PHE A 36 7.53 -20.04 -26.94
N ARG A 37 8.65 -20.13 -27.68
CA ARG A 37 9.95 -19.56 -27.31
C ARG A 37 9.97 -18.03 -27.33
N HIS A 38 9.05 -17.45 -28.11
CA HIS A 38 8.94 -16.03 -28.38
C HIS A 38 7.78 -15.37 -27.63
N ILE A 39 7.08 -16.11 -26.77
CA ILE A 39 6.00 -15.60 -25.93
C ILE A 39 6.53 -15.43 -24.52
N LEU A 40 6.43 -14.20 -24.00
CA LEU A 40 6.74 -13.89 -22.60
C LEU A 40 5.44 -13.67 -21.82
N ALA A 41 5.18 -14.53 -20.84
CA ALA A 41 4.11 -14.32 -19.89
C ALA A 41 4.67 -13.89 -18.53
N ILE A 42 4.15 -12.78 -18.02
CA ILE A 42 4.61 -12.11 -16.81
C ILE A 42 3.48 -12.11 -15.79
N THR A 43 3.81 -12.46 -14.54
CA THR A 43 2.86 -12.51 -13.42
C THR A 43 3.40 -11.79 -12.19
N PHE A 44 2.53 -11.43 -11.25
CA PHE A 44 2.96 -10.76 -10.01
C PHE A 44 3.60 -11.70 -8.97
N THR A 45 3.20 -12.99 -8.94
CA THR A 45 3.68 -13.95 -7.92
C THR A 45 4.18 -15.26 -8.50
N ASN A 46 5.12 -15.92 -7.80
CA ASN A 46 5.60 -17.25 -8.18
C ASN A 46 4.47 -18.31 -8.21
N LYS A 47 3.44 -18.14 -7.36
CA LYS A 47 2.26 -19.00 -7.38
C LYS A 47 1.45 -18.82 -8.66
N ALA A 48 1.21 -17.58 -9.08
CA ALA A 48 0.54 -17.27 -10.34
C ALA A 48 1.34 -17.78 -11.56
N THR A 49 2.67 -17.61 -11.55
CA THR A 49 3.55 -18.21 -12.56
C THR A 49 3.32 -19.73 -12.69
N ARG A 50 3.31 -20.46 -11.56
CA ARG A 50 3.12 -21.91 -11.57
C ARG A 50 1.71 -22.29 -12.02
N GLU A 51 0.68 -21.63 -11.53
CA GLU A 51 -0.71 -21.88 -11.95
C GLU A 51 -0.88 -21.65 -13.46
N MET A 52 -0.30 -20.58 -13.99
CA MET A 52 -0.35 -20.27 -15.42
C MET A 52 0.36 -21.35 -16.25
N LYS A 53 1.56 -21.78 -15.83
CA LYS A 53 2.29 -22.89 -16.49
C LYS A 53 1.46 -24.17 -16.50
N GLU A 54 0.94 -24.58 -15.35
CA GLU A 54 0.10 -25.77 -15.24
C GLU A 54 -1.14 -25.68 -16.12
N ARG A 55 -1.80 -24.52 -16.15
CA ARG A 55 -3.01 -24.30 -16.96
C ARG A 55 -2.73 -24.39 -18.45
N ILE A 56 -1.66 -23.78 -18.94
CA ILE A 56 -1.25 -23.84 -20.36
C ILE A 56 -0.90 -25.27 -20.75
N LEU A 57 -0.14 -25.99 -19.92
CA LEU A 57 0.20 -27.39 -20.18
C LEU A 57 -1.04 -28.29 -20.20
N ARG A 58 -1.99 -28.07 -19.29
CA ARG A 58 -3.28 -28.78 -19.29
C ARG A 58 -4.07 -28.48 -20.57
N PHE A 59 -4.18 -27.22 -20.97
CA PHE A 59 -4.88 -26.87 -22.22
C PHE A 59 -4.26 -27.55 -23.44
N LEU A 60 -2.93 -27.53 -23.57
CA LEU A 60 -2.25 -28.21 -24.66
C LEU A 60 -2.45 -29.74 -24.61
N HIS A 61 -2.41 -30.32 -23.41
CA HIS A 61 -2.67 -31.75 -23.21
C HIS A 61 -4.11 -32.11 -23.62
N ASP A 62 -5.11 -31.43 -23.07
CA ASP A 62 -6.52 -31.70 -23.33
C ASP A 62 -6.86 -31.48 -24.81
N LEU A 63 -6.30 -30.43 -25.43
CA LEU A 63 -6.40 -30.23 -26.87
C LEU A 63 -5.74 -31.36 -27.66
N SER A 64 -4.58 -31.87 -27.23
CA SER A 64 -3.91 -32.98 -27.93
C SER A 64 -4.69 -34.30 -27.88
N GLN A 65 -5.53 -34.49 -26.87
CA GLN A 65 -6.40 -35.68 -26.71
C GLN A 65 -7.80 -35.47 -27.28
N GLY A 66 -8.20 -34.22 -27.55
CA GLY A 66 -9.58 -33.89 -27.93
C GLY A 66 -10.55 -33.76 -26.74
N ASP A 67 -10.05 -33.69 -25.52
CA ASP A 67 -10.82 -33.71 -24.25
C ASP A 67 -11.35 -32.34 -23.82
N ASN A 68 -11.24 -31.31 -24.68
CA ASN A 68 -11.76 -29.97 -24.42
C ASN A 68 -12.49 -29.38 -25.65
N PRO A 69 -13.73 -29.84 -25.94
CA PRO A 69 -14.46 -29.46 -27.14
C PRO A 69 -14.80 -27.97 -27.19
N THR A 70 -15.02 -27.33 -26.03
CA THR A 70 -15.31 -25.89 -25.96
C THR A 70 -14.10 -25.06 -26.37
N LEU A 71 -12.92 -25.33 -25.80
CA LEU A 71 -11.70 -24.62 -26.17
C LEU A 71 -11.31 -24.89 -27.63
N LEU A 72 -11.48 -26.13 -28.09
CA LEU A 72 -11.21 -26.51 -29.48
C LEU A 72 -12.12 -25.75 -30.46
N ALA A 73 -13.41 -25.63 -30.17
CA ALA A 73 -14.35 -24.89 -31.00
C ALA A 73 -13.99 -23.40 -31.07
N THR A 74 -13.63 -22.79 -29.93
CA THR A 74 -13.18 -21.39 -29.89
C THR A 74 -11.90 -21.17 -30.69
N LEU A 75 -10.89 -22.03 -30.52
CA LEU A 75 -9.62 -21.90 -31.23
C LEU A 75 -9.76 -22.18 -32.74
N ARG A 76 -10.69 -23.06 -33.14
CA ARG A 76 -11.03 -23.32 -34.54
C ARG A 76 -11.49 -22.05 -35.26
N GLU A 77 -12.39 -21.31 -34.62
CA GLU A 77 -12.91 -20.04 -35.14
C GLU A 77 -11.84 -18.96 -35.16
N GLU A 78 -11.01 -18.88 -34.10
CA GLU A 78 -10.00 -17.83 -33.97
C GLU A 78 -8.73 -18.04 -34.82
N LEU A 79 -8.38 -19.28 -35.17
CA LEU A 79 -7.16 -19.63 -35.94
C LEU A 79 -7.44 -20.03 -37.39
N ASP A 80 -8.71 -20.21 -37.77
CA ASP A 80 -9.12 -20.75 -39.08
C ASP A 80 -8.39 -22.08 -39.44
N LYS A 81 -8.26 -22.97 -38.46
CA LYS A 81 -7.61 -24.30 -38.59
C LYS A 81 -8.61 -25.42 -38.36
N SER A 82 -8.40 -26.58 -38.99
CA SER A 82 -9.24 -27.76 -38.70
C SER A 82 -8.99 -28.28 -37.27
N PRO A 83 -9.98 -28.97 -36.65
CA PRO A 83 -9.78 -29.59 -35.34
C PRO A 83 -8.56 -30.51 -35.28
N GLU A 84 -8.35 -31.33 -36.30
CA GLU A 84 -7.23 -32.28 -36.39
C GLU A 84 -5.88 -31.56 -36.44
N ALA A 85 -5.82 -30.44 -37.16
CA ALA A 85 -4.63 -29.60 -37.21
C ALA A 85 -4.32 -29.00 -35.83
N ILE A 86 -5.33 -28.48 -35.12
CA ILE A 86 -5.15 -27.95 -33.76
C ILE A 86 -4.68 -29.03 -32.79
N GLN A 87 -5.26 -30.23 -32.83
CA GLN A 87 -4.84 -31.35 -31.99
C GLN A 87 -3.40 -31.77 -32.26
N HIS A 88 -3.01 -31.85 -33.55
CA HIS A 88 -1.64 -32.17 -33.95
C HIS A 88 -0.63 -31.12 -33.48
N GLU A 89 -0.92 -29.84 -33.73
CA GLU A 89 -0.08 -28.72 -33.30
C GLU A 89 0.02 -28.68 -31.77
N ALA A 90 -1.08 -28.87 -31.04
CA ALA A 90 -1.07 -28.91 -29.57
C ALA A 90 -0.14 -30.02 -29.05
N LYS A 91 -0.16 -31.20 -29.67
CA LYS A 91 0.74 -32.31 -29.34
C LYS A 91 2.22 -31.94 -29.60
N MET A 92 2.50 -31.31 -30.73
CA MET A 92 3.86 -30.89 -31.10
C MET A 92 4.39 -29.80 -30.17
N VAL A 93 3.59 -28.77 -29.90
CA VAL A 93 3.91 -27.69 -28.97
C VAL A 93 4.15 -28.23 -27.56
N LEU A 94 3.26 -29.09 -27.05
CA LEU A 94 3.42 -29.71 -25.74
C LEU A 94 4.73 -30.49 -25.64
N SER A 95 5.02 -31.33 -26.64
CA SER A 95 6.27 -32.08 -26.70
C SER A 95 7.49 -31.16 -26.70
N ASN A 96 7.49 -30.12 -27.53
CA ASN A 96 8.58 -29.16 -27.61
C ASN A 96 8.79 -28.40 -26.29
N ILE A 97 7.71 -28.00 -25.60
CA ILE A 97 7.78 -27.36 -24.29
C ILE A 97 8.38 -28.31 -23.26
N LEU A 98 7.96 -29.58 -23.24
CA LEU A 98 8.49 -30.56 -22.29
C LEU A 98 9.99 -30.84 -22.53
N HIS A 99 10.42 -30.91 -23.79
CA HIS A 99 11.84 -31.08 -24.13
C HIS A 99 12.68 -29.82 -23.91
N GLN A 100 12.09 -28.62 -24.06
CA GLN A 100 12.77 -27.33 -24.01
C GLN A 100 12.15 -26.41 -22.96
N TYR A 101 11.90 -26.97 -21.77
CA TYR A 101 11.17 -26.29 -20.70
C TYR A 101 11.84 -25.00 -20.23
N SER A 102 13.17 -24.88 -20.37
CA SER A 102 13.91 -23.64 -20.08
C SER A 102 13.56 -22.46 -20.99
N GLN A 103 12.97 -22.73 -22.15
CA GLN A 103 12.52 -21.72 -23.12
C GLN A 103 11.04 -21.34 -22.92
N PHE A 104 10.30 -22.11 -22.11
CA PHE A 104 8.92 -21.81 -21.71
C PHE A 104 8.88 -20.61 -20.75
N SER A 105 8.81 -19.43 -21.34
CA SER A 105 9.11 -18.16 -20.66
C SER A 105 7.88 -17.60 -19.94
N ILE A 106 7.59 -18.18 -18.78
CA ILE A 106 6.61 -17.68 -17.82
C ILE A 106 7.30 -17.44 -16.49
N SER A 107 7.28 -16.21 -16.01
CA SER A 107 7.98 -15.81 -14.79
C SER A 107 7.30 -14.64 -14.08
N THR A 108 7.79 -14.30 -12.89
CA THR A 108 7.47 -13.02 -12.27
C THR A 108 8.19 -11.87 -12.97
N ILE A 109 7.66 -10.65 -12.83
CA ILE A 109 8.30 -9.41 -13.33
C ILE A 109 9.76 -9.34 -12.83
N ASP A 110 9.96 -9.50 -11.53
CA ASP A 110 11.29 -9.38 -10.91
C ASP A 110 12.25 -10.46 -11.43
N SER A 111 11.78 -11.71 -11.57
CA SER A 111 12.61 -12.80 -12.10
C SER A 111 13.02 -12.56 -13.56
N PHE A 112 12.14 -11.95 -14.35
CA PHE A 112 12.43 -11.59 -15.73
C PHE A 112 13.53 -10.52 -15.79
N PHE A 113 13.39 -9.43 -15.03
CA PHE A 113 14.40 -8.37 -15.01
C PHE A 113 15.73 -8.83 -14.43
N GLN A 114 15.73 -9.67 -13.39
CA GLN A 114 16.96 -10.31 -12.89
C GLN A 114 17.67 -11.11 -14.00
N LYS A 115 16.91 -11.85 -14.82
CA LYS A 115 17.47 -12.63 -15.94
C LYS A 115 18.08 -11.73 -17.00
N ILE A 116 17.41 -10.61 -17.33
CA ILE A 116 17.96 -9.57 -18.22
C ILE A 116 19.28 -9.08 -17.64
N ILE A 117 19.29 -8.54 -16.42
CA ILE A 117 20.49 -7.95 -15.80
C ILE A 117 21.63 -8.96 -15.77
N LYS A 118 21.40 -10.22 -15.36
CA LYS A 118 22.43 -11.26 -15.35
C LYS A 118 23.01 -11.54 -16.74
N SER A 119 22.20 -11.50 -17.79
CA SER A 119 22.68 -11.70 -19.16
C SER A 119 23.52 -10.52 -19.67
N PHE A 120 23.25 -9.30 -19.22
CA PHE A 120 23.96 -8.08 -19.65
C PHE A 120 25.09 -7.65 -18.72
N ALA A 121 25.16 -8.15 -17.49
CA ALA A 121 26.23 -7.86 -16.54
C ALA A 121 27.62 -8.13 -17.13
N LYS A 122 27.72 -9.14 -18.02
CA LYS A 122 28.93 -9.45 -18.79
C LYS A 122 29.33 -8.40 -19.82
N GLU A 123 28.35 -7.79 -20.45
CA GLU A 123 28.53 -6.88 -21.59
C GLU A 123 28.70 -5.43 -21.11
N LEU A 124 28.07 -5.06 -20.00
CA LEU A 124 28.20 -3.75 -19.36
C LEU A 124 29.54 -3.58 -18.60
N LYS A 125 30.50 -4.52 -18.72
CA LYS A 125 31.72 -4.60 -17.89
C LYS A 125 31.44 -4.57 -16.38
N LEU A 126 30.23 -4.93 -15.95
CA LEU A 126 29.86 -5.05 -14.53
C LEU A 126 30.41 -6.32 -13.88
N LEU A 127 31.08 -7.18 -14.65
CA LEU A 127 31.58 -8.50 -14.24
C LEU A 127 32.68 -8.52 -13.16
N GLY A 128 32.98 -7.39 -12.53
CA GLY A 128 33.90 -7.34 -11.40
C GLY A 128 33.25 -7.23 -10.03
N THR A 129 32.08 -6.58 -9.92
CA THR A 129 31.89 -5.71 -8.74
C THR A 129 30.56 -5.86 -8.01
N PHE A 130 29.58 -6.64 -8.46
CA PHE A 130 28.29 -6.73 -7.74
C PHE A 130 27.70 -8.14 -7.64
N ARG A 131 27.73 -8.71 -6.43
CA ARG A 131 26.89 -9.86 -6.02
C ARG A 131 25.45 -9.37 -5.82
N ILE A 132 24.48 -10.01 -6.47
CA ILE A 132 23.06 -9.69 -6.21
C ILE A 132 22.67 -10.28 -4.85
N GLU A 133 22.31 -9.41 -3.90
CA GLU A 133 21.76 -9.80 -2.60
C GLU A 133 20.23 -9.81 -2.66
N LEU A 134 19.66 -10.96 -2.32
CA LEU A 134 18.21 -11.20 -2.36
C LEU A 134 17.57 -11.00 -0.99
N ASP A 135 18.35 -11.10 0.09
CA ASP A 135 17.85 -10.96 1.45
C ASP A 135 18.03 -9.53 1.98
N GLU A 136 17.07 -8.67 1.65
CA GLU A 136 17.03 -7.30 2.16
C GLU A 136 16.86 -7.25 3.68
N ASN A 137 16.25 -8.26 4.31
CA ASN A 137 16.12 -8.28 5.77
C ASN A 137 17.48 -8.47 6.43
N LYS A 138 18.33 -9.35 5.89
CA LYS A 138 19.70 -9.53 6.36
C LYS A 138 20.49 -8.22 6.28
N VAL A 139 20.44 -7.54 5.13
CA VAL A 139 21.11 -6.24 4.95
C VAL A 139 20.56 -5.22 5.94
N ARG A 140 19.23 -5.12 6.07
CA ARG A 140 18.57 -4.20 7.00
C ARG A 140 19.00 -4.44 8.46
N GLN A 141 19.03 -5.68 8.93
CA GLN A 141 19.48 -5.99 10.29
C GLN A 141 20.94 -5.59 10.51
N LEU A 142 21.82 -5.85 9.53
CA LEU A 142 23.21 -5.43 9.59
C LEU A 142 23.35 -3.90 9.68
N LEU A 143 22.57 -3.13 8.90
CA LEU A 143 22.58 -1.67 8.97
C LEU A 143 22.13 -1.17 10.35
N ILE A 144 21.09 -1.77 10.93
CA ILE A 144 20.62 -1.45 12.27
C ILE A 144 21.70 -1.76 13.29
N ASP A 145 22.34 -2.93 13.23
CA ASP A 145 23.42 -3.31 14.13
C ASP A 145 24.60 -2.33 14.05
N ASN A 146 25.02 -1.97 12.84
CA ASN A 146 26.09 -1.00 12.60
C ASN A 146 25.71 0.42 13.09
N LEU A 147 24.44 0.80 12.97
CA LEU A 147 23.95 2.07 13.53
C LEU A 147 23.99 2.04 15.06
N MET A 148 23.53 0.94 15.67
CA MET A 148 23.52 0.78 17.13
C MET A 148 24.94 0.78 17.72
N LEU A 149 25.92 0.20 17.02
CA LEU A 149 27.33 0.19 17.44
C LEU A 149 27.97 1.60 17.46
N GLU A 150 27.50 2.50 16.59
CA GLU A 150 27.98 3.89 16.53
C GLU A 150 27.29 4.81 17.54
N LEU A 151 26.21 4.37 18.19
CA LEU A 151 25.58 5.12 19.27
C LEU A 151 26.59 5.31 20.41
N GLY A 152 26.72 6.56 20.86
CA GLY A 152 27.73 6.99 21.83
C GLY A 152 29.09 7.38 21.23
N GLN A 153 29.43 6.90 20.03
CA GLN A 153 30.65 7.30 19.32
C GLN A 153 30.42 8.49 18.40
N ASN A 154 29.36 8.42 17.59
CA ASN A 154 28.94 9.51 16.71
C ASN A 154 27.97 10.44 17.46
N LYS A 155 28.45 11.65 17.81
CA LYS A 155 27.68 12.63 18.58
C LYS A 155 26.39 13.07 17.86
N ASN A 156 26.43 13.22 16.54
CA ASN A 156 25.28 13.67 15.77
C ASN A 156 24.20 12.57 15.73
N LEU A 157 24.59 11.34 15.41
CA LEU A 157 23.71 10.17 15.44
C LEU A 157 23.07 9.97 16.80
N THR A 158 23.89 10.03 17.86
CA THR A 158 23.43 9.88 19.23
C THR A 158 22.39 10.95 19.58
N SER A 159 22.63 12.20 19.18
CA SER A 159 21.70 13.31 19.38
C SER A 159 20.36 13.06 18.67
N TRP A 160 20.39 12.62 17.40
CA TRP A 160 19.17 12.34 16.64
C TRP A 160 18.34 11.22 17.28
N VAL A 161 18.99 10.12 17.66
CA VAL A 161 18.30 8.99 18.30
C VAL A 161 17.73 9.38 19.65
N MET A 162 18.48 10.10 20.49
CA MET A 162 17.97 10.57 21.79
C MET A 162 16.75 11.48 21.63
N ARG A 163 16.81 12.47 20.73
CA ARG A 163 15.68 13.38 20.45
C ARG A 163 14.46 12.66 19.89
N PHE A 164 14.69 11.68 19.02
CA PHE A 164 13.61 10.85 18.49
C PHE A 164 12.91 10.05 19.61
N VAL A 165 13.67 9.50 20.55
CA VAL A 165 13.13 8.75 21.70
C VAL A 165 12.42 9.66 22.69
N GLU A 166 12.99 10.81 23.04
CA GLU A 166 12.35 11.84 23.88
C GLU A 166 10.96 12.19 23.31
N ASN A 167 10.89 12.52 22.02
CA ASN A 167 9.64 12.84 21.35
C ASN A 167 8.63 11.67 21.34
N ASN A 168 9.10 10.43 21.19
CA ASN A 168 8.23 9.25 21.26
C ASN A 168 7.64 9.07 22.67
N ILE A 169 8.44 9.29 23.72
CA ILE A 169 8.00 9.20 25.12
C ILE A 169 6.98 10.30 25.43
N GLU A 170 7.27 11.55 25.04
CA GLU A 170 6.34 12.68 25.20
C GLU A 170 5.01 12.44 24.48
N SER A 171 5.06 11.75 23.33
CA SER A 171 3.87 11.35 22.56
C SER A 171 3.15 10.10 23.09
N GLY A 172 3.56 9.55 24.24
CA GLY A 172 2.97 8.34 24.83
C GLY A 172 3.22 7.05 24.03
N ARG A 173 4.24 7.04 23.15
CA ARG A 173 4.63 5.87 22.35
C ARG A 173 5.64 4.99 23.10
N ASN A 174 5.82 3.77 22.62
CA ASN A 174 6.76 2.82 23.21
C ASN A 174 8.21 3.26 22.98
N TRP A 175 9.12 2.92 23.90
CA TRP A 175 10.52 3.37 23.89
C TRP A 175 11.48 2.42 23.14
N ASP A 176 10.96 1.40 22.45
CA ASP A 176 11.77 0.38 21.78
C ASP A 176 12.46 0.95 20.52
N ILE A 177 13.62 1.56 20.76
CA ILE A 177 14.45 2.26 19.77
C ILE A 177 14.74 1.34 18.59
N ARG A 178 15.14 0.09 18.85
CA ARG A 178 15.55 -0.84 17.79
C ARG A 178 14.37 -1.15 16.86
N LYS A 179 13.18 -1.35 17.42
CA LYS A 179 11.98 -1.59 16.63
C LYS A 179 11.56 -0.36 15.81
N ASP A 180 11.68 0.83 16.37
CA ASP A 180 11.36 2.06 15.63
C ASP A 180 12.35 2.32 14.49
N ILE A 181 13.65 2.09 14.74
CA ILE A 181 14.68 2.15 13.70
C ILE A 181 14.45 1.05 12.65
N ASP A 182 14.05 -0.17 13.02
CA ASP A 182 13.69 -1.22 12.04
C ASP A 182 12.53 -0.76 11.15
N ASN A 183 11.51 -0.11 11.72
CA ASN A 183 10.40 0.42 10.94
C ASN A 183 10.85 1.53 9.99
N LEU A 184 11.66 2.49 10.46
CA LEU A 184 12.23 3.53 9.60
C LEU A 184 13.10 2.93 8.50
N SER A 185 13.95 1.95 8.84
CA SER A 185 14.87 1.33 7.89
C SER A 185 14.16 0.59 6.75
N LYS A 186 12.87 0.28 6.84
CA LYS A 186 12.10 -0.26 5.70
C LYS A 186 11.90 0.78 4.61
N GLU A 187 11.79 2.06 4.97
CA GLU A 187 11.52 3.16 4.04
C GLU A 187 12.66 3.34 3.03
N ILE A 188 13.93 3.14 3.42
CA ILE A 188 15.08 3.32 2.50
C ILE A 188 15.08 2.33 1.34
N PHE A 189 14.42 1.18 1.50
CA PHE A 189 14.27 0.17 0.44
C PHE A 189 13.00 0.39 -0.40
N SER A 190 12.10 1.29 0.02
CA SER A 190 10.84 1.57 -0.66
C SER A 190 11.05 2.29 -1.99
N GLU A 191 10.17 2.03 -2.96
CA GLU A 191 10.20 2.68 -4.27
C GLU A 191 10.01 4.21 -4.16
N SER A 192 9.12 4.65 -3.28
CA SER A 192 8.83 6.06 -3.02
C SER A 192 10.05 6.83 -2.54
N TYR A 193 10.82 6.24 -1.62
CA TYR A 193 12.02 6.88 -1.11
C TYR A 193 13.10 7.00 -2.20
N LYS A 194 13.30 5.95 -3.00
CA LYS A 194 14.24 5.96 -4.13
C LYS A 194 13.88 7.02 -5.18
N LYS A 195 12.58 7.23 -5.45
CA LYS A 195 12.11 8.31 -6.35
C LYS A 195 12.53 9.69 -5.86
N ILE A 196 12.38 9.96 -4.56
CA ILE A 196 12.77 11.25 -3.96
C ILE A 196 14.29 11.43 -4.06
N GLN A 197 15.06 10.38 -3.76
CA GLN A 197 16.52 10.42 -3.85
C GLN A 197 17.02 10.70 -5.29
N ALA A 198 16.34 10.18 -6.31
CA ALA A 198 16.72 10.43 -7.70
C ALA A 198 16.47 11.88 -8.14
N LEU A 199 15.54 12.59 -7.50
CA LEU A 199 15.16 13.96 -7.86
C LEU A 199 16.05 15.03 -7.23
N GLN A 200 16.63 14.76 -6.06
CA GLN A 200 17.42 15.74 -5.30
C GLN A 200 18.60 15.08 -4.59
N ALA A 201 19.77 15.72 -4.66
CA ALA A 201 20.91 15.32 -3.84
C ALA A 201 20.54 15.44 -2.35
N PRO A 202 20.99 14.50 -1.50
CA PRO A 202 20.73 14.60 -0.07
C PRO A 202 21.33 15.90 0.48
N PRO A 203 20.60 16.65 1.33
CA PRO A 203 21.08 17.88 1.95
C PRO A 203 22.34 17.59 2.78
N THR A 204 23.27 18.55 2.76
CA THR A 204 24.52 18.44 3.54
C THR A 204 24.24 18.54 5.04
N ASP A 205 25.20 18.10 5.87
CA ASP A 205 25.12 18.32 7.33
C ASP A 205 24.90 19.79 7.69
N LYS A 206 25.47 20.70 6.92
CA LYS A 206 25.31 22.14 7.13
C LYS A 206 23.88 22.59 6.82
N ASP A 207 23.31 22.16 5.70
CA ASP A 207 21.93 22.50 5.32
C ASP A 207 20.94 21.97 6.35
N ARG A 208 21.17 20.74 6.81
CA ARG A 208 20.40 20.11 7.88
C ARG A 208 20.46 20.92 9.17
N ASN A 209 21.65 21.26 9.65
CA ASN A 209 21.82 22.01 10.90
C ASN A 209 21.20 23.42 10.80
N ASN A 210 21.32 24.07 9.64
CA ASN A 210 20.66 25.35 9.39
C ASN A 210 19.13 25.23 9.46
N PHE A 211 18.57 24.19 8.85
CA PHE A 211 17.13 23.94 8.88
C PHE A 211 16.64 23.63 10.30
N LEU A 212 17.36 22.81 11.07
CA LEU A 212 17.05 22.57 12.49
C LEU A 212 17.07 23.86 13.30
N GLY A 213 18.10 24.69 13.10
CA GLY A 213 18.19 26.01 13.74
C GLY A 213 17.03 26.91 13.37
N PHE A 214 16.59 26.91 12.11
CA PHE A 214 15.40 27.62 11.65
C PHE A 214 14.13 27.12 12.37
N LEU A 215 13.89 25.81 12.40
CA LEU A 215 12.70 25.22 13.05
C LEU A 215 12.64 25.58 14.54
N VAL A 216 13.73 25.36 15.28
CA VAL A 216 13.81 25.66 16.72
C VAL A 216 13.64 27.15 16.98
N LYS A 217 14.20 28.01 16.13
CA LYS A 217 14.05 29.45 16.26
C LYS A 217 12.61 29.90 16.00
N SER A 218 11.95 29.37 14.97
CA SER A 218 10.55 29.70 14.65
C SER A 218 9.60 29.29 15.77
N ILE A 219 9.79 28.10 16.34
CA ILE A 219 9.03 27.60 17.50
C ILE A 219 9.21 28.55 18.69
N LYS A 220 10.47 28.79 19.11
CA LYS A 220 10.75 29.64 20.26
C LYS A 220 10.30 31.09 20.08
N SER A 221 10.39 31.64 18.88
CA SER A 221 9.94 33.01 18.61
C SER A 221 8.45 33.13 18.83
N PHE A 222 7.65 32.20 18.29
CA PHE A 222 6.21 32.18 18.48
C PHE A 222 5.82 32.01 19.96
N GLU A 223 6.45 31.05 20.65
CA GLU A 223 6.18 30.77 22.06
C GLU A 223 6.48 31.98 22.96
N ASN A 224 7.62 32.65 22.72
CA ASN A 224 8.00 33.85 23.46
C ASN A 224 7.02 35.01 23.20
N ASP A 225 6.72 35.31 21.93
CA ASP A 225 5.84 36.43 21.57
C ASP A 225 4.41 36.20 22.11
N MET A 226 3.90 34.97 22.03
CA MET A 226 2.61 34.59 22.62
C MET A 226 2.63 34.71 24.15
N SER A 227 3.71 34.25 24.81
CA SER A 227 3.90 34.39 26.26
C SER A 227 3.94 35.86 26.69
N ASP A 228 4.61 36.72 25.93
CA ASP A 228 4.73 38.15 26.23
C ASP A 228 3.38 38.87 26.08
N LEU A 229 2.58 38.52 25.06
CA LEU A 229 1.22 39.03 24.89
C LEU A 229 0.29 38.54 26.02
N ALA A 230 0.42 37.27 26.40
CA ALA A 230 -0.33 36.70 27.51
C ALA A 230 0.01 37.36 28.86
N GLU A 231 1.29 37.63 29.11
CA GLU A 231 1.74 38.30 30.32
C GLU A 231 1.20 39.72 30.44
N GLN A 232 1.09 40.46 29.33
CA GLN A 232 0.42 41.77 29.32
C GLN A 232 -1.04 41.67 29.75
N GLY A 233 -1.77 40.68 29.24
CA GLY A 233 -3.18 40.45 29.60
C GLY A 233 -3.33 40.09 31.08
N ILE A 234 -2.48 39.19 31.59
CA ILE A 234 -2.43 38.79 33.00
C ILE A 234 -2.11 39.99 33.90
N GLN A 235 -1.16 40.83 33.51
CA GLN A 235 -0.78 42.01 34.30
C GLN A 235 -1.93 43.03 34.38
N ILE A 236 -2.68 43.24 33.29
CA ILE A 236 -3.86 44.12 33.32
C ILE A 236 -4.93 43.55 34.28
N ILE A 237 -5.19 42.24 34.23
CA ILE A 237 -6.13 41.57 35.14
C ILE A 237 -5.71 41.76 36.61
N GLN A 238 -4.44 41.49 36.93
CA GLN A 238 -3.91 41.59 38.29
C GLN A 238 -3.88 43.03 38.81
N ASN A 239 -3.51 44.01 37.97
CA ASN A 239 -3.49 45.43 38.34
C ASN A 239 -4.88 45.97 38.72
N HIS A 240 -5.95 45.33 38.24
CA HIS A 240 -7.33 45.69 38.58
C HIS A 240 -7.89 44.85 39.74
N GLY A 241 -7.09 43.99 40.38
CA GLY A 241 -7.53 43.12 41.48
C GLY A 241 -8.55 42.06 41.04
N LEU A 242 -8.47 41.63 39.79
CA LEU A 242 -9.34 40.61 39.20
C LEU A 242 -8.65 39.24 39.20
N GLU A 243 -9.44 38.20 39.33
CA GLU A 243 -9.05 36.79 39.19
C GLU A 243 -9.98 36.09 38.20
N LEU A 244 -9.59 34.90 37.72
CA LEU A 244 -10.38 34.15 36.74
C LEU A 244 -11.83 33.90 37.19
N HIS A 245 -12.05 33.69 38.50
CA HIS A 245 -13.38 33.43 39.05
C HIS A 245 -14.34 34.65 38.99
N ASP A 246 -13.82 35.85 38.74
CA ASP A 246 -14.60 37.09 38.63
C ASP A 246 -15.28 37.24 37.25
N PHE A 247 -14.75 36.55 36.24
CA PHE A 247 -15.23 36.60 34.87
C PHE A 247 -16.33 35.57 34.61
N SER A 248 -17.13 35.82 33.56
CA SER A 248 -18.12 34.85 33.08
C SER A 248 -17.45 33.51 32.79
N TYR A 249 -18.05 32.42 33.29
CA TYR A 249 -17.53 31.04 33.15
C TYR A 249 -16.25 30.72 33.95
N LYS A 250 -15.78 31.61 34.82
CA LYS A 250 -14.69 31.36 35.79
C LYS A 250 -13.41 30.83 35.13
N ASP A 251 -12.95 29.64 35.50
CA ASP A 251 -11.74 29.00 34.97
C ASP A 251 -11.81 28.66 33.48
N LYS A 252 -13.01 28.75 32.90
CA LYS A 252 -13.27 28.55 31.48
C LYS A 252 -13.57 29.87 30.76
N SER A 253 -13.33 31.01 31.38
CA SER A 253 -13.57 32.35 30.83
C SER A 253 -12.62 32.67 29.67
N ALA A 254 -12.89 33.71 28.89
CA ALA A 254 -11.94 34.17 27.87
C ALA A 254 -10.54 34.50 28.44
N PRO A 255 -10.41 35.21 29.59
CA PRO A 255 -9.12 35.45 30.24
C PRO A 255 -8.31 34.20 30.58
N SER A 256 -8.94 33.02 30.78
CA SER A 256 -8.18 31.78 31.05
C SER A 256 -7.23 31.41 29.91
N TYR A 257 -7.49 31.93 28.71
CA TYR A 257 -6.62 31.76 27.55
C TYR A 257 -5.21 32.33 27.77
N PHE A 258 -5.08 33.51 28.39
CA PHE A 258 -3.76 34.09 28.66
C PHE A 258 -2.92 33.20 29.61
N PHE A 259 -3.55 32.66 30.65
CA PHE A 259 -2.86 31.77 31.59
C PHE A 259 -2.39 30.48 30.91
N LYS A 260 -3.24 29.88 30.07
CA LYS A 260 -2.89 28.69 29.29
C LYS A 260 -1.75 28.91 28.30
N ILE A 261 -1.73 30.07 27.64
CA ILE A 261 -0.62 30.46 26.76
C ILE A 261 0.67 30.59 27.58
N LYS A 262 0.60 31.25 28.74
CA LYS A 262 1.76 31.48 29.60
C LYS A 262 2.38 30.19 30.15
N GLU A 263 1.54 29.19 30.39
CA GLU A 263 1.96 27.85 30.82
C GLU A 263 2.40 26.95 29.64
N GLY A 264 2.20 27.38 28.39
CA GLY A 264 2.51 26.61 27.19
C GLY A 264 1.58 25.43 26.95
N GLU A 265 0.40 25.40 27.58
CA GLU A 265 -0.54 24.28 27.50
C GLU A 265 -1.38 24.30 26.22
N GLU A 266 -1.88 25.48 25.83
CA GLU A 266 -2.86 25.60 24.75
C GLU A 266 -2.79 26.98 24.08
N TYR A 267 -2.35 27.01 22.82
CA TYR A 267 -2.32 28.22 21.98
C TYR A 267 -3.59 28.38 21.13
N GLU A 268 -4.34 27.32 20.86
CA GLU A 268 -5.58 27.42 20.07
C GLU A 268 -6.71 28.03 20.91
N TYR A 269 -7.27 29.14 20.42
CA TYR A 269 -8.41 29.79 21.08
C TYR A 269 -9.74 29.15 20.69
N LYS A 270 -10.67 29.11 21.65
CA LYS A 270 -12.00 28.45 21.50
C LYS A 270 -13.13 29.48 21.39
N THR A 271 -14.35 28.99 21.21
CA THR A 271 -15.59 29.80 21.03
C THR A 271 -15.77 30.90 22.07
N ARG A 272 -15.31 30.72 23.32
CA ARG A 272 -15.45 31.75 24.35
C ARG A 272 -14.54 32.96 24.14
N VAL A 273 -13.35 32.74 23.59
CA VAL A 273 -12.44 33.82 23.20
C VAL A 273 -13.04 34.57 22.00
N GLN A 274 -13.55 33.85 21.00
CA GLN A 274 -14.27 34.45 19.85
C GLN A 274 -15.43 35.33 20.31
N ASN A 275 -16.31 34.81 21.19
CA ASN A 275 -17.43 35.58 21.72
C ASN A 275 -17.00 36.83 22.51
N ALA A 276 -15.84 36.79 23.17
CA ALA A 276 -15.28 37.91 23.93
C ALA A 276 -14.67 39.00 23.04
N LEU A 277 -14.17 38.64 21.86
CA LEU A 277 -13.73 39.61 20.84
C LEU A 277 -14.93 40.38 20.25
N GLU A 278 -16.04 39.69 20.00
CA GLU A 278 -17.21 40.28 19.32
C GLU A 278 -18.18 41.00 20.26
N ASN A 279 -18.22 40.63 21.54
CA ASN A 279 -19.21 41.14 22.49
C ASN A 279 -18.63 41.35 23.89
N GLU A 280 -18.55 42.60 24.32
CA GLU A 280 -18.08 42.99 25.65
C GLU A 280 -18.87 42.31 26.80
N ASN A 281 -20.17 42.04 26.60
CA ASN A 281 -20.99 41.37 27.61
C ASN A 281 -20.63 39.88 27.79
N ALA A 282 -19.77 39.31 26.94
CA ALA A 282 -19.29 37.95 27.11
C ALA A 282 -18.25 37.83 28.24
N TRP A 283 -17.62 38.92 28.65
CA TRP A 283 -16.58 38.94 29.70
C TRP A 283 -17.14 38.85 31.12
N TYR A 284 -18.34 39.37 31.37
CA TYR A 284 -18.92 39.44 32.71
C TYR A 284 -20.45 39.29 32.70
N SER A 285 -21.00 38.83 33.82
CA SER A 285 -22.45 38.84 34.04
C SER A 285 -22.89 40.24 34.46
N LYS A 286 -24.04 40.73 33.92
CA LYS A 286 -24.64 42.00 34.35
C LYS A 286 -25.04 42.04 35.84
N LYS A 287 -25.08 40.88 36.50
CA LYS A 287 -25.34 40.73 37.94
C LYS A 287 -24.05 40.63 38.78
N SER A 288 -22.87 40.69 38.16
CA SER A 288 -21.58 40.58 38.84
C SER A 288 -21.28 41.86 39.61
N GLU A 289 -20.87 41.73 40.87
CA GLU A 289 -20.42 42.85 41.72
C GLU A 289 -19.13 43.50 41.17
N LYS A 290 -18.35 42.77 40.37
CA LYS A 290 -17.12 43.27 39.72
C LYS A 290 -17.31 43.72 38.27
N ALA A 291 -18.55 43.77 37.74
CA ALA A 291 -18.81 44.14 36.35
C ALA A 291 -18.17 45.49 35.95
N THR A 292 -18.28 46.51 36.81
CA THR A 292 -17.69 47.84 36.55
C THR A 292 -16.15 47.83 36.57
N ILE A 293 -15.54 46.93 37.36
CA ILE A 293 -14.08 46.78 37.42
C ILE A 293 -13.58 46.07 36.16
N ILE A 294 -14.31 45.06 35.69
CA ILE A 294 -14.02 44.35 34.44
C ILE A 294 -14.12 45.30 33.24
N GLN A 295 -15.18 46.12 33.16
CA GLN A 295 -15.32 47.15 32.11
C GLN A 295 -14.13 48.12 32.09
N LYS A 296 -13.66 48.57 33.27
CA LYS A 296 -12.46 49.41 33.37
C LYS A 296 -11.21 48.69 32.88
N ALA A 297 -11.03 47.41 33.21
CA ALA A 297 -9.91 46.61 32.71
C ALA A 297 -9.95 46.46 31.17
N LEU A 298 -11.13 46.25 30.59
CA LEU A 298 -11.33 46.19 29.13
C LEU A 298 -10.95 47.50 28.45
N HIS A 299 -11.41 48.65 28.98
CA HIS A 299 -11.03 49.97 28.49
C HIS A 299 -9.55 50.31 28.72
N ASN A 300 -8.92 49.72 29.74
CA ASN A 300 -7.48 49.86 30.02
C ASN A 300 -6.62 48.86 29.24
N GLY A 301 -7.12 48.38 28.10
CA GLY A 301 -6.34 47.63 27.12
C GLY A 301 -6.49 46.11 27.18
N LEU A 302 -7.27 45.53 28.10
CA LEU A 302 -7.43 44.07 28.17
C LEU A 302 -8.08 43.49 26.91
N GLN A 303 -9.06 44.20 26.34
CA GLN A 303 -9.69 43.81 25.07
C GLN A 303 -8.69 43.90 23.90
N GLU A 304 -7.96 45.02 23.82
CA GLU A 304 -6.93 45.25 22.80
C GLU A 304 -5.80 44.20 22.86
N THR A 305 -5.38 43.81 24.07
CA THR A 305 -4.40 42.74 24.26
C THR A 305 -4.94 41.39 23.78
N LEU A 306 -6.22 41.07 24.02
CA LEU A 306 -6.83 39.85 23.52
C LEU A 306 -6.88 39.84 21.98
N GLU A 307 -7.28 40.97 21.37
CA GLU A 307 -7.29 41.16 19.92
C GLU A 307 -5.90 40.97 19.31
N LYS A 308 -4.87 41.61 19.86
CA LYS A 308 -3.47 41.44 19.42
C LYS A 308 -2.98 40.00 19.56
N THR A 309 -3.38 39.31 20.64
CA THR A 309 -3.00 37.91 20.87
C THR A 309 -3.61 37.00 19.82
N VAL A 310 -4.88 37.20 19.50
CA VAL A 310 -5.60 36.40 18.50
C VAL A 310 -5.11 36.73 17.08
N GLU A 311 -4.86 38.00 16.76
CA GLU A 311 -4.29 38.41 15.48
C GLU A 311 -2.88 37.81 15.27
N TYR A 312 -2.04 37.83 16.32
CA TYR A 312 -0.72 37.21 16.26
C TYR A 312 -0.82 35.69 16.07
N TYR A 313 -1.73 35.01 16.78
CA TYR A 313 -2.00 33.59 16.58
C TYR A 313 -2.42 33.30 15.14
N ASP A 314 -3.46 33.97 14.62
CA ASP A 314 -4.02 33.71 13.29
C ASP A 314 -2.97 33.90 12.19
N ARG A 315 -2.05 34.86 12.38
CA ARG A 315 -0.98 35.15 11.44
C ARG A 315 0.17 34.14 11.47
N ASN A 316 0.56 33.67 12.66
CA ASN A 316 1.84 32.95 12.84
C ASN A 316 1.68 31.47 13.22
N TYR A 317 0.51 31.05 13.71
CA TYR A 317 0.31 29.69 14.21
C TYR A 317 0.51 28.62 13.13
N LYS A 318 0.15 28.91 11.87
CA LYS A 318 0.40 27.99 10.75
C LYS A 318 1.89 27.66 10.63
N ASP A 319 2.76 28.66 10.72
CA ASP A 319 4.21 28.47 10.59
C ASP A 319 4.79 27.79 11.82
N TYR A 320 4.31 28.15 13.03
CA TYR A 320 4.64 27.45 14.28
C TYR A 320 4.28 25.96 14.21
N ASN A 321 3.03 25.65 13.85
CA ASN A 321 2.55 24.27 13.77
C ASN A 321 3.29 23.49 12.68
N SER A 322 3.56 24.12 11.53
CA SER A 322 4.38 23.52 10.48
C SER A 322 5.80 23.22 10.98
N ALA A 323 6.42 24.16 11.70
CA ALA A 323 7.75 23.97 12.27
C ALA A 323 7.78 22.84 13.31
N ASN A 324 6.75 22.75 14.16
CA ASN A 324 6.63 21.69 15.17
C ASN A 324 6.47 20.30 14.52
N ILE A 325 5.57 20.18 13.54
CA ILE A 325 5.38 18.93 12.78
C ILE A 325 6.67 18.56 12.02
N CYS A 326 7.34 19.53 11.38
CA CYS A 326 8.61 19.30 10.71
C CYS A 326 9.70 18.84 11.69
N LEU A 327 9.79 19.45 12.88
CA LEU A 327 10.78 19.10 13.90
C LEU A 327 10.59 17.67 14.39
N GLN A 328 9.34 17.23 14.60
CA GLN A 328 9.01 15.85 14.98
C GLN A 328 9.51 14.83 13.93
N GLN A 329 9.41 15.15 12.64
CA GLN A 329 9.86 14.27 11.55
C GLN A 329 11.36 14.42 11.25
N TYR A 330 11.98 15.53 11.66
CA TYR A 330 13.37 15.84 11.36
C TYR A 330 14.35 14.82 11.95
N PHE A 331 14.12 14.35 13.18
CA PHE A 331 15.00 13.37 13.81
C PHE A 331 14.91 11.99 13.15
N ALA A 332 13.70 11.58 12.74
CA ALA A 332 13.51 10.38 11.94
C ALA A 332 14.25 10.49 10.59
N TYR A 333 14.22 11.66 9.96
CA TYR A 333 14.98 11.94 8.74
C TYR A 333 16.50 11.84 8.95
N GLY A 334 17.03 12.35 10.08
CA GLY A 334 18.44 12.21 10.43
C GLY A 334 18.88 10.74 10.52
N ILE A 335 18.09 9.91 11.21
CA ILE A 335 18.31 8.45 11.31
C ILE A 335 18.26 7.78 9.93
N LEU A 336 17.26 8.13 9.10
CA LEU A 336 17.12 7.61 7.74
C LEU A 336 18.33 7.95 6.86
N SER A 337 18.84 9.17 6.95
CA SER A 337 20.03 9.58 6.18
C SER A 337 21.28 8.82 6.60
N ASP A 338 21.44 8.54 7.90
CA ASP A 338 22.59 7.75 8.38
C ASP A 338 22.48 6.28 7.97
N LEU A 339 21.27 5.70 8.01
CA LEU A 339 21.00 4.36 7.45
C LEU A 339 21.28 4.30 5.95
N GLN A 340 20.93 5.35 5.20
CA GLN A 340 21.18 5.45 3.76
C GLN A 340 22.69 5.52 3.47
N ARG A 341 23.45 6.33 4.22
CA ARG A 341 24.91 6.39 4.12
C ARG A 341 25.53 5.02 4.37
N LYS A 342 25.11 4.34 5.45
CA LYS A 342 25.57 2.98 5.77
C LYS A 342 25.21 1.97 4.70
N LEU A 343 24.04 2.10 4.08
CA LEU A 343 23.66 1.24 2.96
C LEU A 343 24.56 1.47 1.74
N ALA A 344 24.94 2.72 1.47
CA ALA A 344 25.90 3.03 0.41
C ALA A 344 27.29 2.44 0.71
N GLU A 345 27.79 2.63 1.94
CA GLU A 345 29.05 2.04 2.43
C GLU A 345 29.03 0.51 2.29
N TYR A 346 27.98 -0.16 2.78
CA TYR A 346 27.83 -1.61 2.66
C TYR A 346 27.86 -2.10 1.21
N ARG A 347 27.19 -1.38 0.30
CA ARG A 347 27.16 -1.76 -1.13
C ARG A 347 28.53 -1.66 -1.78
N GLU A 348 29.30 -0.63 -1.40
CA GLU A 348 30.65 -0.39 -1.91
C GLU A 348 31.67 -1.37 -1.31
N GLU A 349 31.60 -1.65 -0.01
CA GLU A 349 32.52 -2.56 0.68
C GLU A 349 32.31 -4.03 0.30
N GLU A 350 31.05 -4.46 0.20
CA GLU A 350 30.71 -5.85 -0.11
C GLU A 350 30.59 -6.13 -1.61
N ASP A 351 30.70 -5.09 -2.45
CA ASP A 351 30.49 -5.23 -3.88
C ASP A 351 29.12 -5.90 -4.13
N VAL A 352 28.04 -5.30 -3.62
CA VAL A 352 26.67 -5.87 -3.61
C VAL A 352 25.63 -4.93 -4.24
N MET A 353 24.76 -5.52 -5.06
CA MET A 353 23.55 -4.86 -5.57
C MET A 353 22.31 -5.52 -4.97
N LEU A 354 21.35 -4.74 -4.46
CA LEU A 354 20.12 -5.30 -3.92
C LEU A 354 19.11 -5.58 -5.01
N ILE A 355 18.21 -6.54 -4.75
CA ILE A 355 17.12 -6.81 -5.68
C ILE A 355 16.20 -5.60 -5.89
N SER A 356 15.85 -4.84 -4.86
CA SER A 356 15.04 -3.63 -5.06
C SER A 356 15.73 -2.54 -5.89
N ASP A 357 17.03 -2.64 -6.15
CA ASP A 357 17.76 -1.69 -6.99
C ASP A 357 17.68 -2.04 -8.48
N THR A 358 17.29 -3.27 -8.83
CA THR A 358 17.29 -3.72 -10.23
C THR A 358 16.41 -2.88 -11.13
N ASN A 359 15.27 -2.43 -10.62
CA ASN A 359 14.33 -1.63 -11.39
C ASN A 359 14.85 -0.22 -11.65
N VAL A 360 15.50 0.40 -10.65
CA VAL A 360 16.11 1.73 -10.78
C VAL A 360 17.34 1.68 -11.68
N PHE A 361 18.16 0.64 -11.52
CA PHE A 361 19.33 0.41 -12.35
C PHE A 361 18.99 0.22 -13.82
N LEU A 362 17.98 -0.62 -14.12
CA LEU A 362 17.49 -0.78 -15.49
C LEU A 362 17.00 0.56 -16.03
N LYS A 363 16.14 1.27 -15.27
CA LYS A 363 15.64 2.61 -15.63
C LYS A 363 16.77 3.56 -16.02
N GLY A 364 17.85 3.62 -15.23
CA GLY A 364 19.01 4.47 -15.53
C GLY A 364 19.67 4.12 -16.86
N ILE A 365 19.73 2.84 -17.22
CA ILE A 365 20.25 2.42 -18.54
C ILE A 365 19.29 2.81 -19.68
N ILE A 366 17.96 2.80 -19.43
CA ILE A 366 16.95 3.17 -20.43
C ILE A 366 16.89 4.66 -20.69
N ALA A 367 16.87 5.46 -19.62
CA ALA A 367 16.61 6.89 -19.71
C ALA A 367 17.64 7.64 -20.58
N ASP A 368 18.88 7.13 -20.63
CA ASP A 368 19.98 7.76 -21.35
C ASP A 368 20.16 7.26 -22.80
N ASN A 369 19.33 6.34 -23.32
CA ASN A 369 19.46 5.80 -24.69
C ASN A 369 18.10 5.57 -25.39
N GLU A 370 17.97 5.96 -26.67
CA GLU A 370 16.73 5.84 -27.46
C GLU A 370 16.23 4.39 -27.62
N ALA A 371 17.13 3.40 -27.58
CA ALA A 371 16.81 2.00 -27.35
C ALA A 371 18.07 1.32 -26.79
N PRO A 372 18.16 1.06 -25.48
CA PRO A 372 19.32 0.38 -24.93
C PRO A 372 19.52 -0.95 -25.65
N PHE A 373 20.76 -1.27 -26.03
CA PHE A 373 21.14 -2.57 -26.60
C PHE A 373 20.56 -3.79 -25.84
N ILE A 374 20.32 -3.61 -24.53
CA ILE A 374 19.60 -4.55 -23.66
C ILE A 374 18.25 -4.99 -24.26
N TYR A 375 17.48 -4.02 -24.74
CA TYR A 375 16.15 -4.21 -25.28
C TYR A 375 16.15 -4.60 -26.74
N GLU A 376 17.15 -4.22 -27.53
CA GLU A 376 17.31 -4.74 -28.90
C GLU A 376 17.52 -6.27 -28.88
N LYS A 377 18.40 -6.75 -27.99
CA LYS A 377 18.71 -8.18 -27.84
C LYS A 377 17.63 -8.97 -27.10
N THR A 378 16.89 -8.33 -26.19
CA THR A 378 15.78 -8.98 -25.48
C THR A 378 14.48 -8.95 -26.28
N GLY A 379 14.17 -7.82 -26.93
CA GLY A 379 13.02 -7.62 -27.81
C GLY A 379 13.08 -8.48 -29.07
N SER A 380 14.26 -8.69 -29.64
CA SER A 380 14.44 -9.67 -30.73
C SER A 380 14.10 -11.12 -30.34
N ARG A 381 14.15 -11.46 -29.04
CA ARG A 381 13.76 -12.78 -28.55
C ARG A 381 12.26 -12.91 -28.35
N TYR A 382 11.60 -11.91 -27.78
CA TYR A 382 10.20 -11.96 -27.37
C TYR A 382 9.34 -11.07 -28.25
N HIS A 383 8.41 -11.70 -28.95
CA HIS A 383 7.52 -11.04 -29.91
C HIS A 383 6.14 -10.74 -29.33
N HIS A 384 5.72 -11.50 -28.32
CA HIS A 384 4.40 -11.39 -27.70
C HIS A 384 4.54 -11.28 -26.18
N PHE A 385 3.86 -10.28 -25.60
CA PHE A 385 3.87 -10.02 -24.16
C PHE A 385 2.48 -10.27 -23.56
N LEU A 386 2.40 -11.11 -22.54
CA LEU A 386 1.18 -11.44 -21.81
C LEU A 386 1.36 -11.05 -20.34
N LEU A 387 0.69 -10.00 -19.88
CA LEU A 387 0.85 -9.42 -18.56
C LEU A 387 -0.37 -9.76 -17.70
N ASP A 388 -0.15 -10.48 -16.60
CA ASP A 388 -1.18 -10.86 -15.62
C ASP A 388 -1.13 -9.96 -14.38
N GLU A 389 -2.28 -9.78 -13.75
CA GLU A 389 -2.47 -8.91 -12.57
C GLU A 389 -1.85 -7.52 -12.77
N PHE A 390 -2.08 -6.91 -13.93
CA PHE A 390 -1.40 -5.67 -14.33
C PHE A 390 -1.63 -4.51 -13.35
N GLN A 391 -2.74 -4.50 -12.61
CA GLN A 391 -3.04 -3.51 -11.56
C GLN A 391 -2.04 -3.48 -10.39
N ASP A 392 -1.24 -4.54 -10.22
CA ASP A 392 -0.25 -4.68 -9.15
C ASP A 392 1.17 -4.37 -9.63
N THR A 393 1.33 -4.02 -10.91
CA THR A 393 2.60 -3.56 -11.49
C THR A 393 2.98 -2.21 -10.90
N SER A 394 4.25 -2.02 -10.54
CA SER A 394 4.74 -0.71 -10.12
C SER A 394 5.08 0.20 -11.31
N ALA A 395 5.16 1.51 -11.09
CA ALA A 395 5.52 2.45 -12.14
C ALA A 395 6.89 2.13 -12.76
N TYR A 396 7.91 1.80 -11.93
CA TYR A 396 9.22 1.41 -12.47
C TYR A 396 9.19 0.10 -13.24
N GLN A 397 8.39 -0.88 -12.80
CA GLN A 397 8.24 -2.14 -13.54
C GLN A 397 7.64 -1.88 -14.93
N TRP A 398 6.61 -1.02 -15.01
CA TRP A 398 6.02 -0.63 -16.29
C TRP A 398 7.00 0.15 -17.16
N GLU A 399 7.68 1.16 -16.64
CA GLU A 399 8.71 1.92 -17.38
C GLU A 399 9.80 1.00 -17.97
N ASN A 400 10.19 -0.06 -17.26
CA ASN A 400 11.17 -1.02 -17.74
C ASN A 400 10.60 -2.05 -18.75
N LEU A 401 9.29 -2.32 -18.71
CA LEU A 401 8.60 -3.21 -19.66
C LEU A 401 8.17 -2.48 -20.94
N LYS A 402 7.85 -1.19 -20.82
CA LYS A 402 7.26 -0.38 -21.88
C LYS A 402 8.09 -0.41 -23.18
N PRO A 403 9.43 -0.22 -23.17
CA PRO A 403 10.23 -0.31 -24.40
C PRO A 403 10.13 -1.66 -25.11
N LEU A 404 9.99 -2.76 -24.37
CA LEU A 404 9.81 -4.11 -24.95
C LEU A 404 8.45 -4.24 -25.63
N VAL A 405 7.40 -3.74 -24.97
CA VAL A 405 6.05 -3.77 -25.50
C VAL A 405 5.96 -2.87 -26.73
N GLU A 406 6.52 -1.66 -26.69
CA GLU A 406 6.56 -0.73 -27.82
C GLU A 406 7.31 -1.30 -29.02
N ASN A 407 8.45 -1.96 -28.79
CA ASN A 407 9.18 -2.67 -29.84
C ASN A 407 8.29 -3.74 -30.52
N SER A 408 7.60 -4.56 -29.74
CA SER A 408 6.64 -5.54 -30.28
C SER A 408 5.48 -4.87 -31.03
N LEU A 409 4.95 -3.76 -30.52
CA LEU A 409 3.87 -3.01 -31.17
C LEU A 409 4.29 -2.35 -32.50
N SER A 410 5.58 -2.08 -32.69
CA SER A 410 6.13 -1.50 -33.92
C SER A 410 6.26 -2.52 -35.07
N GLU A 411 6.32 -3.81 -34.76
CA GLU A 411 6.33 -4.89 -35.75
C GLU A 411 4.90 -5.28 -36.16
N THR A 412 4.70 -5.86 -37.34
CA THR A 412 3.37 -6.34 -37.78
C THR A 412 3.10 -7.77 -37.30
N GLY A 413 1.83 -8.09 -37.02
CA GLY A 413 1.40 -9.44 -36.62
C GLY A 413 1.77 -9.83 -35.19
N ARG A 414 2.12 -8.87 -34.32
CA ARG A 414 2.39 -9.11 -32.90
C ARG A 414 1.14 -8.88 -32.08
N GLN A 415 1.02 -9.67 -31.02
CA GLN A 415 -0.14 -9.63 -30.12
C GLN A 415 0.37 -9.47 -28.69
N ASN A 416 -0.08 -8.40 -28.05
CA ASN A 416 0.23 -8.08 -26.67
C ASN A 416 -1.05 -8.05 -25.85
N LEU A 417 -1.00 -8.57 -24.64
CA LEU A 417 -2.14 -8.70 -23.76
C LEU A 417 -1.77 -8.23 -22.36
N ALA A 418 -2.62 -7.40 -21.77
CA ALA A 418 -2.62 -7.17 -20.33
C ALA A 418 -3.99 -7.54 -19.77
N VAL A 419 -4.03 -8.23 -18.64
CA VAL A 419 -5.26 -8.49 -17.89
C VAL A 419 -5.12 -7.92 -16.50
N GLY A 420 -6.17 -7.29 -16.00
CA GLY A 420 -6.14 -6.71 -14.66
C GLY A 420 -7.49 -6.19 -14.19
N ASP A 421 -7.52 -5.72 -12.95
CA ASP A 421 -8.66 -5.05 -12.35
C ASP A 421 -8.22 -3.99 -11.35
N GLU A 422 -8.41 -2.72 -11.69
CA GLU A 422 -8.11 -1.58 -10.82
C GLU A 422 -8.82 -1.69 -9.46
N LYS A 423 -9.98 -2.33 -9.40
CA LYS A 423 -10.75 -2.57 -8.16
C LYS A 423 -10.08 -3.58 -7.22
N GLN A 424 -9.16 -4.39 -7.73
CA GLN A 424 -8.42 -5.41 -6.97
C GLN A 424 -6.99 -5.00 -6.61
N SER A 425 -6.59 -3.75 -6.90
CA SER A 425 -5.25 -3.26 -6.55
C SER A 425 -5.11 -3.09 -5.04
N ILE A 426 -4.46 -4.08 -4.40
CA ILE A 426 -4.24 -4.13 -2.93
C ILE A 426 -2.76 -4.19 -2.54
N TYR A 427 -1.85 -4.20 -3.52
CA TYR A 427 -0.40 -4.25 -3.32
C TYR A 427 0.29 -2.88 -3.38
N ARG A 428 -0.42 -1.79 -3.09
CA ARG A 428 0.16 -0.43 -3.01
C ARG A 428 1.37 -0.34 -2.07
N TRP A 429 1.35 -1.09 -0.97
CA TRP A 429 2.47 -1.17 -0.01
C TRP A 429 3.75 -1.81 -0.60
N ARG A 430 3.66 -2.50 -1.74
CA ARG A 430 4.79 -3.00 -2.55
C ARG A 430 5.10 -2.13 -3.77
N GLY A 431 4.47 -0.96 -3.88
CA GLY A 431 4.65 -0.04 -5.00
C GLY A 431 3.69 -0.24 -6.17
N GLY A 432 2.70 -1.14 -6.07
CA GLY A 432 1.69 -1.33 -7.13
C GLY A 432 0.95 -0.02 -7.44
N ASP A 433 0.89 0.34 -8.72
CA ASP A 433 0.34 1.60 -9.21
C ASP A 433 -0.97 1.35 -9.99
N TRP A 434 -2.10 1.44 -9.28
CA TRP A 434 -3.43 1.25 -9.85
C TRP A 434 -3.74 2.24 -10.99
N GLU A 435 -3.08 3.41 -11.02
CA GLU A 435 -3.29 4.43 -12.06
C GLU A 435 -2.83 3.94 -13.43
N LEU A 436 -1.90 2.97 -13.47
CA LEU A 436 -1.41 2.36 -14.70
C LEU A 436 -2.57 1.81 -15.54
N LEU A 437 -3.39 0.96 -14.91
CA LEU A 437 -4.54 0.35 -15.57
C LEU A 437 -5.71 1.33 -15.73
N ALA A 438 -5.92 2.20 -14.75
CA ALA A 438 -7.05 3.12 -14.74
C ALA A 438 -6.92 4.22 -15.81
N SER A 439 -5.74 4.83 -15.97
CA SER A 439 -5.58 6.01 -16.85
C SER A 439 -4.25 6.13 -17.59
N LYS A 440 -3.10 5.69 -17.05
CA LYS A 440 -1.79 6.00 -17.66
C LYS A 440 -1.56 5.26 -18.98
N LEU A 441 -1.97 3.99 -19.08
CA LEU A 441 -1.80 3.22 -20.33
C LEU A 441 -2.40 3.91 -21.56
N GLY A 442 -3.60 4.48 -21.44
CA GLY A 442 -4.25 5.19 -22.55
C GLY A 442 -3.63 6.55 -22.88
N LYS A 443 -2.74 7.07 -22.04
CA LYS A 443 -1.96 8.29 -22.32
C LYS A 443 -0.57 7.98 -22.87
N GLU A 444 -0.06 6.80 -22.55
CA GLU A 444 1.32 6.41 -22.84
C GLU A 444 1.50 5.58 -24.11
N ILE A 445 0.43 4.92 -24.59
CA ILE A 445 0.41 4.14 -25.83
C ILE A 445 -0.59 4.80 -26.78
N SER A 446 -0.23 4.88 -28.07
CA SER A 446 -1.10 5.45 -29.10
C SER A 446 -2.48 4.78 -29.13
N ASP A 447 -3.54 5.57 -29.29
CA ASP A 447 -4.93 5.10 -29.38
C ASP A 447 -5.14 4.05 -30.48
N GLU A 448 -4.32 4.08 -31.55
CA GLU A 448 -4.38 3.10 -32.65
C GLU A 448 -3.80 1.72 -32.26
N GLN A 449 -2.94 1.69 -31.24
CA GLN A 449 -2.19 0.52 -30.79
C GLN A 449 -2.69 -0.05 -29.44
N ILE A 450 -3.72 0.53 -28.84
CA ILE A 450 -4.31 0.04 -27.59
C ILE A 450 -5.80 -0.24 -27.75
N THR A 451 -6.30 -1.28 -27.09
CA THR A 451 -7.73 -1.60 -27.08
C THR A 451 -8.13 -2.09 -25.70
N PHE A 452 -9.09 -1.42 -25.08
CA PHE A 452 -9.64 -1.81 -23.79
C PHE A 452 -10.90 -2.67 -23.99
N LEU A 453 -10.93 -3.83 -23.34
CA LEU A 453 -12.06 -4.76 -23.35
C LEU A 453 -12.50 -5.06 -21.92
N ASN A 454 -13.80 -5.11 -21.68
CA ASN A 454 -14.36 -5.45 -20.37
C ASN A 454 -14.92 -6.87 -20.37
N LEU A 455 -14.48 -7.71 -19.42
CA LEU A 455 -15.12 -9.01 -19.17
C LEU A 455 -16.07 -8.88 -17.98
N THR A 456 -17.38 -8.85 -18.26
CA THR A 456 -18.43 -8.61 -17.28
C THR A 456 -18.98 -9.90 -16.67
N THR A 457 -19.01 -11.00 -17.42
CA THR A 457 -19.61 -12.28 -16.97
C THR A 457 -18.80 -12.95 -15.86
N ASN A 458 -19.40 -13.16 -14.69
CA ASN A 458 -18.80 -13.90 -13.57
C ASN A 458 -19.09 -15.40 -13.71
N TRP A 459 -18.03 -16.21 -13.70
CA TRP A 459 -18.08 -17.67 -13.85
C TRP A 459 -17.78 -18.42 -12.55
N ARG A 460 -17.49 -17.71 -11.46
CA ARG A 460 -16.98 -18.27 -10.20
C ARG A 460 -18.02 -18.30 -9.09
N SER A 461 -18.88 -17.29 -9.03
CA SER A 461 -19.77 -17.06 -7.89
C SER A 461 -21.23 -17.33 -8.23
N HIS A 462 -22.01 -17.74 -7.24
CA HIS A 462 -23.45 -17.93 -7.42
C HIS A 462 -24.20 -16.58 -7.49
N LYS A 463 -25.39 -16.61 -8.08
CA LYS A 463 -26.27 -15.46 -8.31
C LYS A 463 -26.43 -14.54 -7.10
N GLY A 464 -26.70 -15.08 -5.91
CA GLY A 464 -26.91 -14.26 -4.71
C GLY A 464 -25.69 -13.44 -4.30
N ILE A 465 -24.49 -13.99 -4.47
CA ILE A 465 -23.22 -13.28 -4.19
C ILE A 465 -22.99 -12.18 -5.23
N ILE A 466 -23.23 -12.47 -6.51
CA ILE A 466 -23.05 -11.51 -7.61
C ILE A 466 -24.01 -10.33 -7.44
N GLN A 467 -25.29 -10.61 -7.19
CA GLN A 467 -26.31 -9.58 -7.01
C GLN A 467 -26.01 -8.68 -5.81
N PHE A 468 -25.61 -9.27 -4.68
CA PHE A 468 -25.20 -8.48 -3.51
C PHE A 468 -24.04 -7.54 -3.84
N ASN A 469 -22.98 -8.04 -4.49
CA ASN A 469 -21.83 -7.19 -4.85
C ASN A 469 -22.22 -6.11 -5.87
N ASN A 470 -23.02 -6.44 -6.88
CA ASN A 470 -23.52 -5.46 -7.85
C ASN A 470 -24.28 -4.32 -7.14
N SER A 471 -25.20 -4.64 -6.23
CA SER A 471 -25.94 -3.63 -5.45
C SER A 471 -25.02 -2.81 -4.54
N LEU A 472 -24.03 -3.45 -3.92
CA LEU A 472 -23.08 -2.77 -3.04
C LEU A 472 -22.23 -1.75 -3.80
N PHE A 473 -21.61 -2.17 -4.91
CA PHE A 473 -20.69 -1.36 -5.70
C PHE A 473 -21.38 -0.33 -6.61
N GLU A 474 -22.71 -0.36 -6.72
CA GLU A 474 -23.48 0.74 -7.33
C GLU A 474 -23.62 1.96 -6.38
N ILE A 475 -23.58 1.72 -5.07
CA ILE A 475 -23.83 2.74 -4.03
C ILE A 475 -22.51 3.19 -3.37
N PHE A 476 -21.64 2.25 -3.01
CA PHE A 476 -20.44 2.53 -2.22
C PHE A 476 -19.48 3.54 -2.85
N PRO A 477 -19.17 3.49 -4.15
CA PRO A 477 -18.27 4.47 -4.78
C PRO A 477 -18.74 5.91 -4.61
N LYS A 478 -20.05 6.17 -4.71
CA LYS A 478 -20.66 7.50 -4.54
C LYS A 478 -20.50 8.03 -3.12
N ILE A 479 -20.76 7.17 -2.14
CA ILE A 479 -20.59 7.49 -0.71
C ILE A 479 -19.11 7.76 -0.41
N LEU A 480 -18.21 6.90 -0.90
CA LEU A 480 -16.77 7.05 -0.68
C LEU A 480 -16.24 8.33 -1.32
N GLU A 481 -16.66 8.66 -2.54
CA GLU A 481 -16.26 9.88 -3.22
C GLU A 481 -16.73 11.12 -2.46
N THR A 482 -17.98 11.14 -1.96
CA THR A 482 -18.50 12.24 -1.14
C THR A 482 -17.67 12.43 0.14
N LEU A 483 -17.37 11.33 0.85
CA LEU A 483 -16.55 11.38 2.06
C LEU A 483 -15.12 11.81 1.78
N TYR A 484 -14.56 11.37 0.65
CA TYR A 484 -13.23 11.74 0.20
C TYR A 484 -13.13 13.22 -0.12
N LEU A 485 -14.06 13.75 -0.92
CA LEU A 485 -14.09 15.17 -1.29
C LEU A 485 -14.23 16.07 -0.06
N LYS A 486 -15.07 15.70 0.90
CA LYS A 486 -15.15 16.41 2.19
C LYS A 486 -13.79 16.46 2.90
N LYS A 487 -13.05 15.34 2.92
CA LYS A 487 -11.70 15.29 3.50
C LYS A 487 -10.68 16.11 2.71
N VAL A 488 -10.86 16.25 1.40
CA VAL A 488 -10.04 17.14 0.56
C VAL A 488 -10.34 18.61 0.87
N GLU A 489 -11.61 18.99 1.01
CA GLU A 489 -12.03 20.34 1.40
C GLU A 489 -11.51 20.72 2.80
N GLU A 490 -11.49 19.76 3.72
CA GLU A 490 -10.88 19.90 5.06
C GLU A 490 -9.33 19.96 5.02
N GLY A 491 -8.70 19.79 3.85
CA GLY A 491 -7.24 19.75 3.68
C GLY A 491 -6.57 18.48 4.24
N ALA A 492 -7.36 17.47 4.62
CA ALA A 492 -6.87 16.21 5.18
C ALA A 492 -6.39 15.20 4.12
N LEU A 493 -6.87 15.34 2.87
CA LEU A 493 -6.49 14.48 1.73
C LEU A 493 -6.18 15.31 0.49
N ALA A 494 -5.36 14.77 -0.41
CA ALA A 494 -5.05 15.40 -1.69
C ALA A 494 -6.20 15.19 -2.71
N PRO A 495 -6.48 16.12 -3.63
CA PRO A 495 -7.44 15.89 -4.71
C PRO A 495 -6.93 14.81 -5.70
N GLY A 496 -7.83 14.26 -6.53
CA GLY A 496 -7.45 13.44 -7.70
C GLY A 496 -7.95 11.99 -7.71
N LEU A 497 -8.67 11.53 -6.68
CA LEU A 497 -9.35 10.23 -6.69
C LEU A 497 -10.83 10.40 -7.04
N PHE A 498 -11.27 9.62 -8.03
CA PHE A 498 -12.66 9.58 -8.49
C PHE A 498 -13.14 8.12 -8.43
N PHE A 499 -13.83 7.76 -7.36
CA PHE A 499 -14.27 6.39 -7.11
C PHE A 499 -15.36 5.97 -8.09
N GLU A 500 -16.26 6.88 -8.50
CA GLU A 500 -17.32 6.52 -9.46
C GLU A 500 -16.74 6.08 -10.80
N SER A 501 -15.69 6.77 -11.29
CA SER A 501 -15.05 6.42 -12.56
C SER A 501 -14.30 5.09 -12.49
N ILE A 502 -13.61 4.81 -11.37
CA ILE A 502 -12.91 3.54 -11.13
C ILE A 502 -13.89 2.35 -11.09
N TYR A 503 -15.09 2.56 -10.55
CA TYR A 503 -16.09 1.50 -10.37
C TYR A 503 -17.18 1.47 -11.45
N GLN A 504 -17.09 2.30 -12.49
CA GLN A 504 -18.12 2.41 -13.54
C GLN A 504 -18.44 1.06 -14.21
N ASN A 505 -17.44 0.19 -14.37
CA ASN A 505 -17.58 -1.14 -14.99
C ASN A 505 -17.51 -2.28 -13.95
N SER A 506 -17.97 -2.03 -12.72
CA SER A 506 -17.94 -3.02 -11.64
C SER A 506 -19.04 -4.09 -11.74
N LEU A 507 -20.17 -3.75 -12.36
CA LEU A 507 -21.32 -4.64 -12.49
C LEU A 507 -20.98 -5.89 -13.31
N GLN A 508 -21.42 -7.04 -12.79
CA GLN A 508 -21.14 -8.34 -13.40
C GLN A 508 -22.40 -9.04 -13.86
N ASP A 509 -22.30 -9.67 -15.03
CA ASP A 509 -23.34 -10.56 -15.56
C ASP A 509 -23.22 -11.96 -14.94
N ILE A 510 -24.36 -12.63 -14.78
CA ILE A 510 -24.40 -14.00 -14.26
C ILE A 510 -24.25 -14.97 -15.44
N SER A 511 -23.25 -15.84 -15.41
CA SER A 511 -23.06 -16.87 -16.44
C SER A 511 -24.24 -17.83 -16.51
N GLU A 512 -24.51 -18.40 -17.69
CA GLU A 512 -25.60 -19.38 -17.86
C GLU A 512 -25.45 -20.59 -16.93
N SER A 513 -24.22 -21.05 -16.71
CA SER A 513 -23.90 -22.12 -15.76
C SER A 513 -24.29 -21.80 -14.31
N MET A 514 -24.43 -20.52 -13.97
CA MET A 514 -24.76 -20.05 -12.61
C MET A 514 -26.19 -19.49 -12.49
N LYS A 515 -26.93 -19.35 -13.60
CA LYS A 515 -28.31 -18.83 -13.63
C LYS A 515 -29.33 -19.80 -13.01
N SER A 516 -29.08 -21.11 -13.08
CA SER A 516 -30.07 -22.17 -12.76
C SER A 516 -30.26 -22.44 -11.27
N ALA A 517 -29.59 -21.68 -10.38
CA ALA A 517 -29.73 -21.87 -8.96
C ALA A 517 -29.82 -20.51 -8.24
N ASP A 518 -30.94 -20.25 -7.56
CA ASP A 518 -31.05 -19.19 -6.53
C ASP A 518 -30.20 -19.56 -5.30
N LYS A 519 -28.89 -19.70 -5.53
CA LYS A 519 -27.86 -20.03 -4.56
C LYS A 519 -26.99 -18.81 -4.32
N GLY A 520 -26.20 -18.87 -3.25
CA GLY A 520 -25.37 -17.77 -2.77
C GLY A 520 -26.07 -17.07 -1.60
N TYR A 521 -25.37 -16.99 -0.47
CA TYR A 521 -25.86 -16.41 0.77
C TYR A 521 -24.82 -15.40 1.26
N VAL A 522 -25.31 -14.21 1.64
CA VAL A 522 -24.50 -13.16 2.26
C VAL A 522 -25.18 -12.76 3.55
N GLU A 523 -24.40 -12.70 4.62
CA GLU A 523 -24.83 -12.25 5.94
C GLU A 523 -23.89 -11.14 6.40
N ILE A 524 -24.45 -10.04 6.89
CA ILE A 524 -23.69 -8.95 7.49
C ILE A 524 -24.13 -8.84 8.95
N ASN A 525 -23.20 -9.10 9.85
CA ASN A 525 -23.43 -9.02 11.28
C ASN A 525 -22.83 -7.72 11.85
N PHE A 526 -23.69 -6.87 12.40
CA PHE A 526 -23.26 -5.65 13.08
C PHE A 526 -23.09 -5.93 14.58
N LEU A 527 -21.95 -5.56 15.15
CA LEU A 527 -21.67 -5.68 16.57
C LEU A 527 -22.20 -4.45 17.34
N GLU A 528 -22.40 -4.60 18.65
CA GLU A 528 -22.90 -3.53 19.53
C GLU A 528 -21.93 -2.33 19.57
N LYS A 529 -22.51 -1.13 19.66
CA LYS A 529 -21.74 0.12 19.83
C LYS A 529 -21.28 0.26 21.28
N GLY A 530 -20.10 0.86 21.48
CA GLY A 530 -19.57 1.19 22.82
C GLY A 530 -18.62 0.14 23.41
N LEU A 531 -18.40 -0.97 22.72
CA LEU A 531 -17.39 -1.96 23.09
C LEU A 531 -15.98 -1.41 22.91
N THR A 532 -15.09 -1.79 23.82
CA THR A 532 -13.65 -1.61 23.65
C THR A 532 -13.14 -2.44 22.47
N LYS A 533 -11.94 -2.12 21.98
CA LYS A 533 -11.35 -2.83 20.84
C LYS A 533 -11.18 -4.33 21.10
N ASP A 534 -10.80 -4.71 22.31
CA ASP A 534 -10.60 -6.11 22.68
C ASP A 534 -11.93 -6.86 22.77
N GLU A 535 -12.97 -6.23 23.35
CA GLU A 535 -14.32 -6.80 23.38
C GLU A 535 -14.91 -6.99 21.97
N LEU A 536 -14.64 -6.05 21.04
CA LEU A 536 -15.06 -6.21 19.63
C LEU A 536 -14.38 -7.40 18.96
N LEU A 537 -13.10 -7.62 19.22
CA LEU A 537 -12.37 -8.77 18.68
C LEU A 537 -12.91 -10.08 19.24
N ASP A 538 -13.09 -10.17 20.55
CA ASP A 538 -13.64 -11.36 21.20
C ASP A 538 -15.04 -11.69 20.70
N ALA A 539 -15.92 -10.68 20.57
CA ALA A 539 -17.25 -10.84 20.01
C ALA A 539 -17.19 -11.33 18.55
N THR A 540 -16.28 -10.81 17.74
CA THR A 540 -16.06 -11.23 16.35
C THR A 540 -15.62 -12.69 16.28
N TYR A 541 -14.67 -13.11 17.12
CA TYR A 541 -14.17 -14.48 17.12
C TYR A 541 -15.23 -15.48 17.59
N ASN A 542 -16.01 -15.13 18.62
CA ASN A 542 -17.14 -15.94 19.07
C ASN A 542 -18.19 -16.12 17.97
N LYS A 543 -18.55 -15.04 17.26
CA LYS A 543 -19.47 -15.11 16.11
C LYS A 543 -18.91 -15.96 14.97
N THR A 544 -17.61 -15.88 14.71
CA THR A 544 -16.94 -16.72 13.70
C THR A 544 -17.02 -18.20 14.08
N ILE A 545 -16.82 -18.55 15.35
CA ILE A 545 -16.98 -19.92 15.84
C ILE A 545 -18.41 -20.43 15.66
N GLU A 546 -19.41 -19.60 16.00
CA GLU A 546 -20.82 -19.93 15.80
C GLU A 546 -21.12 -20.27 14.33
N GLN A 547 -20.61 -19.46 13.40
CA GLN A 547 -20.75 -19.68 11.96
C GLN A 547 -20.04 -20.95 11.48
N ILE A 548 -18.82 -21.23 11.96
CA ILE A 548 -18.09 -22.48 11.63
C ILE A 548 -18.91 -23.71 12.06
N VAL A 549 -19.43 -23.69 13.29
CA VAL A 549 -20.27 -24.79 13.82
C VAL A 549 -21.52 -24.94 12.96
N GLN A 550 -22.20 -23.84 12.65
CA GLN A 550 -23.41 -23.86 11.83
C GLN A 550 -23.16 -24.44 10.43
N LEU A 551 -22.12 -23.98 9.74
CA LEU A 551 -21.77 -24.46 8.39
C LEU A 551 -21.42 -25.94 8.38
N GLN A 552 -20.64 -26.41 9.35
CA GLN A 552 -20.29 -27.83 9.44
C GLN A 552 -21.49 -28.70 9.81
N LYS A 553 -22.40 -28.23 10.67
CA LYS A 553 -23.69 -28.91 10.93
C LYS A 553 -24.57 -29.01 9.69
N GLN A 554 -24.46 -28.06 8.77
CA GLN A 554 -25.12 -28.10 7.46
C GLN A 554 -24.40 -28.98 6.43
N GLY A 555 -23.29 -29.64 6.80
CA GLY A 555 -22.55 -30.56 5.96
C GLY A 555 -21.44 -29.91 5.12
N VAL A 556 -21.12 -28.63 5.33
CA VAL A 556 -19.98 -27.98 4.66
C VAL A 556 -18.68 -28.58 5.20
N ALA A 557 -17.83 -29.10 4.32
CA ALA A 557 -16.56 -29.66 4.74
C ALA A 557 -15.60 -28.54 5.20
N PRO A 558 -14.77 -28.75 6.23
CA PRO A 558 -13.84 -27.74 6.73
C PRO A 558 -12.91 -27.15 5.66
N LYS A 559 -12.51 -27.96 4.67
CA LYS A 559 -11.66 -27.55 3.55
C LYS A 559 -12.31 -26.52 2.61
N ASP A 560 -13.65 -26.40 2.66
CA ASP A 560 -14.42 -25.48 1.83
C ASP A 560 -14.73 -24.15 2.58
N ILE A 561 -14.29 -24.03 3.83
CA ILE A 561 -14.44 -22.82 4.65
C ILE A 561 -13.13 -22.03 4.61
N ALA A 562 -13.20 -20.76 4.20
CA ALA A 562 -12.08 -19.84 4.23
C ALA A 562 -12.42 -18.63 5.10
N ILE A 563 -11.50 -18.25 5.98
CA ILE A 563 -11.63 -17.09 6.85
C ILE A 563 -10.61 -16.05 6.42
N LEU A 564 -11.08 -14.87 6.00
CA LEU A 564 -10.23 -13.77 5.60
C LEU A 564 -10.11 -12.78 6.77
N VAL A 565 -8.87 -12.45 7.11
CA VAL A 565 -8.52 -11.47 8.16
C VAL A 565 -7.68 -10.36 7.54
N ARG A 566 -7.61 -9.19 8.19
CA ARG A 566 -6.88 -8.05 7.63
C ARG A 566 -5.37 -8.22 7.74
N ASN A 567 -4.90 -8.87 8.79
CA ASN A 567 -3.48 -9.05 9.08
C ASN A 567 -3.19 -10.38 9.80
N ASN A 568 -1.91 -10.79 9.82
CA ASN A 568 -1.49 -12.04 10.44
C ASN A 568 -1.74 -12.07 11.96
N ARG A 569 -1.73 -10.91 12.63
CA ARG A 569 -2.01 -10.83 14.06
C ARG A 569 -3.45 -11.26 14.36
N GLU A 570 -4.43 -10.73 13.62
CA GLU A 570 -5.83 -11.15 13.73
C GLU A 570 -6.00 -12.64 13.44
N GLY A 571 -5.30 -13.16 12.42
CA GLY A 571 -5.32 -14.59 12.09
C GLY A 571 -4.77 -15.45 13.22
N SER A 572 -3.60 -15.09 13.77
CA SER A 572 -2.98 -15.77 14.92
C SER A 572 -3.87 -15.71 16.17
N GLN A 573 -4.48 -14.57 16.45
CA GLN A 573 -5.42 -14.42 17.58
C GLN A 573 -6.66 -15.31 17.41
N LEU A 574 -7.27 -15.32 16.22
CA LEU A 574 -8.42 -16.18 15.93
C LEU A 574 -8.06 -17.67 16.04
N VAL A 575 -6.90 -18.09 15.55
CA VAL A 575 -6.43 -19.48 15.68
C VAL A 575 -6.28 -19.87 17.15
N ASN A 576 -5.67 -19.02 17.96
CA ASN A 576 -5.55 -19.26 19.40
C ASN A 576 -6.93 -19.36 20.06
N HIS A 577 -7.87 -18.49 19.68
CA HIS A 577 -9.24 -18.51 20.20
C HIS A 577 -9.98 -19.80 19.83
N LEU A 578 -9.82 -20.28 18.59
CA LEU A 578 -10.39 -21.55 18.13
C LEU A 578 -9.84 -22.76 18.90
N LEU A 579 -8.52 -22.79 19.14
CA LEU A 579 -7.88 -23.86 19.91
C LEU A 579 -8.33 -23.85 21.38
N GLN A 580 -8.45 -22.67 21.99
CA GLN A 580 -8.98 -22.53 23.34
C GLN A 580 -10.45 -22.98 23.41
N TYR A 581 -11.27 -22.59 22.44
CA TYR A 581 -12.67 -23.00 22.35
C TYR A 581 -12.80 -24.52 22.21
N GLN A 582 -11.96 -25.15 21.37
CA GLN A 582 -11.93 -26.61 21.17
C GLN A 582 -11.62 -27.37 22.46
N GLN A 583 -10.80 -26.81 23.35
CA GLN A 583 -10.48 -27.39 24.66
C GLN A 583 -11.52 -27.08 25.73
N SER A 584 -12.47 -26.19 25.45
CA SER A 584 -13.49 -25.77 26.41
C SER A 584 -14.67 -26.76 26.49
N PRO A 585 -15.41 -26.81 27.61
CA PRO A 585 -16.64 -27.60 27.73
C PRO A 585 -17.76 -27.17 26.76
N LYS A 586 -17.63 -25.99 26.14
CA LYS A 586 -18.61 -25.44 25.18
C LYS A 586 -18.38 -25.97 23.75
N ALA A 587 -17.26 -26.65 23.49
CA ALA A 587 -16.94 -27.21 22.18
C ALA A 587 -18.03 -28.18 21.73
N VAL A 588 -18.49 -28.04 20.48
CA VAL A 588 -19.53 -28.91 19.93
C VAL A 588 -18.88 -30.20 19.41
N PRO A 589 -19.27 -31.39 19.91
CA PRO A 589 -18.71 -32.65 19.44
C PRO A 589 -18.91 -32.86 17.94
N GLY A 590 -17.89 -33.40 17.26
CA GLY A 590 -17.93 -33.69 15.83
C GLY A 590 -17.61 -32.52 14.91
N ILE A 591 -17.38 -31.31 15.45
CA ILE A 591 -16.94 -30.14 14.67
C ILE A 591 -15.40 -30.09 14.62
N ASN A 592 -14.87 -29.77 13.44
CA ASN A 592 -13.44 -29.58 13.23
C ASN A 592 -13.07 -28.10 13.38
N TYR A 593 -12.31 -27.76 14.43
CA TYR A 593 -11.83 -26.40 14.71
C TYR A 593 -10.39 -26.16 14.23
N ASN A 594 -9.75 -27.15 13.59
CA ASN A 594 -8.38 -27.02 13.12
C ASN A 594 -8.31 -26.02 11.95
N VAL A 595 -7.35 -25.10 12.03
CA VAL A 595 -7.11 -24.08 11.01
C VAL A 595 -5.71 -24.27 10.42
N LEU A 596 -5.63 -24.18 9.10
CA LEU A 596 -4.37 -24.06 8.39
C LEU A 596 -4.08 -22.57 8.13
N SER A 597 -3.10 -22.01 8.82
CA SER A 597 -2.60 -20.65 8.59
C SER A 597 -1.11 -20.65 8.22
N ASN A 598 -0.62 -19.59 7.57
CA ASN A 598 0.81 -19.46 7.27
C ASN A 598 1.67 -19.51 8.54
N ASP A 599 1.19 -18.93 9.66
CA ASP A 599 1.90 -18.95 10.94
C ASP A 599 1.88 -20.34 11.59
N SER A 600 0.82 -21.12 11.40
CA SER A 600 0.74 -22.52 11.87
C SER A 600 1.71 -23.46 11.15
N LEU A 601 2.22 -23.05 9.98
CA LEU A 601 3.22 -23.79 9.20
C LEU A 601 4.66 -23.45 9.59
N LEU A 602 4.88 -22.49 10.48
CA LEU A 602 6.23 -22.16 10.96
C LEU A 602 6.75 -23.28 11.86
N LEU A 603 7.96 -23.76 11.57
CA LEU A 603 8.63 -24.78 12.41
C LEU A 603 8.74 -24.34 13.88
N SER A 604 8.92 -23.03 14.12
CA SER A 604 8.98 -22.44 15.47
C SER A 604 7.67 -22.55 16.26
N ALA A 605 6.53 -22.73 15.60
CA ALA A 605 5.24 -22.95 16.25
C ALA A 605 5.06 -24.41 16.71
N SER A 606 5.79 -25.36 16.10
CA SER A 606 5.70 -26.79 16.46
C SER A 606 6.11 -27.02 17.91
N PRO A 607 5.25 -27.63 18.75
CA PRO A 607 5.61 -27.99 20.13
C PRO A 607 6.83 -28.92 20.18
N ALA A 608 6.97 -29.84 19.22
CA ALA A 608 8.12 -30.74 19.14
C ALA A 608 9.42 -29.99 18.86
N ILE A 609 9.40 -29.01 17.93
CA ILE A 609 10.58 -28.18 17.65
C ILE A 609 10.91 -27.29 18.85
N ARG A 610 9.91 -26.67 19.49
CA ARG A 610 10.13 -25.86 20.71
C ARG A 610 10.73 -26.70 21.84
N LEU A 611 10.24 -27.93 22.02
CA LEU A 611 10.80 -28.88 22.98
C LEU A 611 12.26 -29.22 22.65
N LEU A 612 12.55 -29.55 21.39
CA LEU A 612 13.91 -29.86 20.94
C LEU A 612 14.87 -28.67 21.12
N VAL A 613 14.45 -27.46 20.71
CA VAL A 613 15.27 -26.25 20.88
C VAL A 613 15.51 -25.94 22.35
N ASN A 614 14.50 -26.09 23.22
CA ASN A 614 14.67 -25.91 24.66
C ASN A 614 15.50 -27.02 25.32
N ALA A 615 15.57 -28.21 24.74
CA ALA A 615 16.43 -29.28 25.23
C ALA A 615 17.89 -29.11 24.78
N ILE A 616 18.11 -28.38 23.67
CA ILE A 616 19.45 -28.05 23.13
C ILE A 616 20.02 -26.80 23.81
N ARG A 617 19.17 -25.85 24.21
CA ARG A 617 19.53 -24.70 25.06
C ARG A 617 19.80 -25.15 26.48
#